data_AF-A0A653G5A5-F1
#
_entry.id   AF-A0A653G5A5-F1
#
_cell.length_a   1.000
_cell.length_b   1.000
_cell.length_c   1.000
_cell.angle_alpha   90.00
_cell.angle_beta   90.00
_cell.angle_gamma   90.00
#
_symmetry.space_group_name_H-M   'P 1'
#
loop_
_entity.id
_entity.type
_entity.pdbx_description
1 polymer ?
#
loop_
_entity_poly.entity_id
_entity_poly.type
_entity_poly.pdbx_seq_one_letter_code
_entity_poly.pdbx_strand_id
1 'polypeptide(L)'
;MLLHISESFEETKKLLEKDMKRLKIKITKEDDLKFEKEEHKKDMLVENDELTKISKKLCISLVKLVEDLHYYFLEEIPKEIKEPLRILNYYMLFFSVKIHRAILSDIEEKEMKHEDTTFDSKNSAFLSYVSIVKIINALKNISDYKNLDNDLNKKIIKYLSLFENLNLVLKERFDLDF
;
A
#
# COMPACT_ATOMS: atom_id res chain seq x y z
N MET A 1 12.67 -23.79 -4.96
CA MET A 1 11.90 -22.60 -5.40
C MET A 1 12.81 -21.44 -5.77
N LEU A 2 13.75 -21.01 -4.91
CA LEU A 2 14.70 -19.91 -5.19
C LEU A 2 15.54 -20.13 -6.46
N LEU A 3 16.06 -21.34 -6.69
CA LEU A 3 16.87 -21.68 -7.88
C LEU A 3 16.08 -21.60 -9.20
N HIS A 4 14.80 -22.03 -9.19
CA HIS A 4 13.95 -21.93 -10.38
C HIS A 4 13.49 -20.50 -10.69
N ILE A 5 13.35 -19.65 -9.67
CA ILE A 5 13.07 -18.23 -9.87
C ILE A 5 14.28 -17.53 -10.51
N SER A 6 15.51 -17.86 -10.09
CA SER A 6 16.72 -17.30 -10.71
C SER A 6 16.93 -17.76 -12.16
N GLU A 7 16.60 -19.01 -12.48
CA GLU A 7 16.67 -19.53 -13.85
C GLU A 7 15.65 -18.85 -14.77
N SER A 8 14.39 -18.73 -14.32
CA SER A 8 13.31 -18.06 -15.06
C SER A 8 13.57 -16.56 -15.27
N PHE A 9 14.18 -15.90 -14.29
CA PHE A 9 14.58 -14.49 -14.41
C PHE A 9 15.66 -14.29 -15.49
N GLU A 10 16.68 -15.14 -15.50
CA GLU A 10 17.77 -15.05 -16.49
C GLU A 10 17.29 -15.38 -17.91
N GLU A 11 16.34 -16.31 -18.05
CA GLU A 11 15.67 -16.59 -19.33
C GLU A 11 14.83 -15.39 -19.81
N THR A 12 14.07 -14.77 -18.90
CA THR A 12 13.27 -13.58 -19.20
C THR A 12 14.17 -12.41 -19.62
N LYS A 13 15.30 -12.22 -18.95
CA LYS A 13 16.29 -11.20 -19.29
C LYS A 13 16.86 -11.41 -20.70
N LYS A 14 17.25 -12.63 -21.05
CA LYS A 14 17.76 -12.97 -22.40
C LYS A 14 16.71 -12.72 -23.48
N LEU A 15 15.45 -13.02 -23.21
CA LEU A 15 14.33 -12.75 -24.12
C LEU A 15 14.15 -11.24 -24.32
N LEU A 16 14.16 -10.45 -23.24
CA LEU A 16 14.08 -8.99 -23.30
C LEU A 16 15.26 -8.39 -24.08
N GLU A 17 16.50 -8.83 -23.83
CA GLU A 17 17.68 -8.38 -24.57
C GLU A 17 17.59 -8.68 -26.08
N LYS A 18 17.04 -9.84 -26.43
CA LYS A 18 16.80 -10.24 -27.83
C LYS A 18 15.74 -9.35 -28.49
N ASP A 19 14.66 -9.05 -27.78
CA ASP A 19 13.59 -8.19 -28.28
C ASP A 19 14.03 -6.72 -28.40
N MET A 20 14.81 -6.21 -27.45
CA MET A 20 15.44 -4.88 -27.55
C MET A 20 16.32 -4.76 -28.78
N LYS A 21 17.16 -5.78 -29.05
CA LYS A 21 17.98 -5.83 -30.28
C LYS A 21 17.11 -5.85 -31.53
N ARG A 22 16.03 -6.65 -31.56
CA ARG A 22 15.09 -6.72 -32.69
C ARG A 22 14.39 -5.37 -32.94
N LEU A 23 13.97 -4.70 -31.88
CA LEU A 23 13.30 -3.40 -31.93
C LEU A 23 14.27 -2.22 -32.08
N LYS A 24 15.58 -2.48 -32.13
CA LYS A 24 16.65 -1.46 -32.20
C LYS A 24 16.63 -0.47 -31.04
N ILE A 25 16.12 -0.89 -29.87
CA ILE A 25 16.15 -0.11 -28.64
C ILE A 25 17.56 -0.21 -28.07
N LYS A 26 18.24 0.93 -27.94
CA LYS A 26 19.50 1.05 -27.20
C LYS A 26 19.24 1.91 -25.97
N ILE A 27 19.47 1.32 -24.80
CA ILE A 27 19.55 2.07 -23.54
C ILE A 27 21.02 2.42 -23.37
N THR A 28 21.34 3.71 -23.33
CA THR A 28 22.70 4.17 -23.07
C THR A 28 22.90 4.35 -21.57
N LYS A 29 24.16 4.37 -21.12
CA LYS A 29 24.47 4.69 -19.72
C LYS A 29 23.98 6.09 -19.31
N GLU A 30 23.87 7.01 -20.26
CA GLU A 30 23.31 8.34 -20.01
C GLU A 30 21.80 8.30 -19.81
N ASP A 31 21.09 7.43 -20.55
CA ASP A 31 19.66 7.19 -20.36
C ASP A 31 19.40 6.56 -19.00
N ASP A 32 20.20 5.57 -18.59
CA ASP A 32 20.12 4.95 -17.25
C ASP A 32 20.31 5.98 -16.14
N LEU A 33 21.39 6.78 -16.22
CA LEU A 33 21.69 7.82 -15.23
C LEU A 33 20.61 8.92 -15.17
N LYS A 34 19.99 9.23 -16.32
CA LYS A 34 18.90 10.19 -16.38
C LYS A 34 17.64 9.62 -15.73
N PHE A 35 17.31 8.36 -16.04
CA PHE A 35 16.18 7.65 -15.45
C PHE A 35 16.31 7.55 -13.93
N GLU A 36 17.46 7.10 -13.40
CA GLU A 36 17.70 6.98 -11.95
C GLU A 36 17.52 8.32 -11.22
N LYS A 37 18.00 9.43 -11.81
CA LYS A 37 17.85 10.77 -11.21
C LYS A 37 16.40 11.25 -11.20
N GLU A 38 15.67 10.99 -12.28
CA GLU A 38 14.25 11.35 -12.39
C GLU A 38 13.39 10.53 -11.43
N GLU A 39 13.66 9.22 -11.31
CA GLU A 39 12.99 8.30 -10.38
C GLU A 39 13.26 8.72 -8.92
N HIS A 40 14.52 8.93 -8.55
CA HIS A 40 14.88 9.37 -7.20
C HIS A 40 14.23 10.71 -6.83
N LYS A 41 14.08 11.63 -7.80
CA LYS A 41 13.39 12.90 -7.55
C LYS A 41 11.91 12.67 -7.24
N LYS A 42 11.24 11.79 -8.00
CA LYS A 42 9.83 11.44 -7.79
C LYS A 42 9.61 10.75 -6.45
N ASP A 43 10.47 9.80 -6.11
CA ASP A 43 10.42 9.13 -4.81
C ASP A 43 10.50 10.15 -3.67
N MET A 44 11.46 11.08 -3.72
CA MET A 44 11.55 12.13 -2.70
C MET A 44 10.29 13.00 -2.62
N LEU A 45 9.63 13.30 -3.74
CA LEU A 45 8.37 14.06 -3.73
C LEU A 45 7.26 13.26 -3.05
N VAL A 46 7.13 11.97 -3.37
CA VAL A 46 6.12 11.09 -2.75
C VAL A 46 6.39 10.92 -1.26
N GLU A 47 7.64 10.76 -0.85
CA GLU A 47 8.02 10.62 0.56
C GLU A 47 7.78 11.89 1.38
N ASN A 48 7.90 13.04 0.73
CA ASN A 48 7.63 14.34 1.36
C ASN A 48 6.15 14.72 1.38
N ASP A 49 5.30 13.99 0.67
CA ASP A 49 3.86 14.18 0.71
C ASP A 49 3.27 13.87 2.09
N GLU A 50 2.44 14.77 2.61
CA GLU A 50 1.86 14.63 3.96
C GLU A 50 0.97 13.40 4.10
N LEU A 51 0.22 13.02 3.07
CA LEU A 51 -0.63 11.84 3.11
C LEU A 51 0.21 10.56 3.14
N THR A 52 1.34 10.51 2.43
CA THR A 52 2.33 9.42 2.53
C THR A 52 2.91 9.33 3.94
N LYS A 53 3.30 10.47 4.55
CA LYS A 53 3.86 10.46 5.92
C LYS A 53 2.84 9.97 6.94
N ILE A 54 1.59 10.43 6.82
CA ILE A 54 0.48 10.02 7.68
C ILE A 54 0.20 8.52 7.50
N SER A 55 0.10 8.03 6.27
CA SER A 55 -0.16 6.61 6.00
C SER A 55 0.95 5.71 6.52
N LYS A 56 2.23 6.09 6.34
CA LYS A 56 3.39 5.36 6.89
C LYS A 56 3.32 5.27 8.41
N LYS A 57 3.03 6.38 9.10
CA LYS A 57 2.90 6.40 10.58
C LYS A 57 1.74 5.53 11.07
N LEU A 58 0.60 5.60 10.39
CA LEU A 58 -0.58 4.80 10.73
C LEU A 58 -0.33 3.31 10.47
N CYS A 59 0.37 2.98 9.39
CA CYS A 59 0.78 1.62 9.04
C CYS A 59 1.65 1.00 10.14
N ILE A 60 2.70 1.71 10.58
CA ILE A 60 3.57 1.25 11.68
C ILE A 60 2.75 1.03 12.97
N SER A 61 1.81 1.94 13.24
CA SER A 61 0.94 1.82 14.42
C SER A 61 0.00 0.63 14.33
N LEU A 62 -0.55 0.35 13.14
CA LEU A 62 -1.41 -0.81 12.90
C LEU A 62 -0.63 -2.12 13.02
N VAL A 63 0.58 -2.21 12.48
CA VAL A 63 1.44 -3.40 12.64
C VAL A 63 1.65 -3.74 14.12
N LYS A 64 2.00 -2.74 14.93
CA LYS A 64 2.15 -2.91 16.38
C LYS A 64 0.86 -3.36 17.06
N LEU A 65 -0.29 -2.81 16.65
CA LEU A 65 -1.58 -3.28 17.17
C LEU A 65 -1.84 -4.74 16.80
N VAL A 66 -1.56 -5.14 15.56
CA VAL A 66 -1.75 -6.52 15.11
C VAL A 66 -0.84 -7.48 15.89
N GLU A 67 0.40 -7.08 16.16
CA GLU A 67 1.30 -7.82 17.05
C GLU A 67 0.71 -7.93 18.46
N ASP A 68 0.30 -6.81 19.08
CA ASP A 68 -0.34 -6.78 20.41
C ASP A 68 -1.56 -7.74 20.46
N LEU A 69 -2.37 -7.76 19.40
CA LEU A 69 -3.53 -8.64 19.29
C LEU A 69 -3.14 -10.11 19.15
N HIS A 70 -2.11 -10.44 18.37
CA HIS A 70 -1.60 -11.82 18.31
C HIS A 70 -1.09 -12.29 19.67
N TYR A 71 -0.39 -11.43 20.41
CA TYR A 71 0.04 -11.73 21.78
C TYR A 71 -1.14 -11.92 22.73
N TYR A 72 -2.19 -11.12 22.57
CA TYR A 72 -3.40 -11.24 23.38
C TYR A 72 -4.14 -12.57 23.15
N PHE A 73 -4.18 -13.07 21.90
CA PHE A 73 -4.87 -14.32 21.54
C PHE A 73 -3.93 -15.54 21.39
N LEU A 74 -2.75 -15.50 21.99
CA LEU A 74 -1.63 -16.41 21.69
C LEU A 74 -1.92 -17.90 21.94
N GLU A 75 -2.76 -18.23 22.93
CA GLU A 75 -3.07 -19.61 23.31
C GLU A 75 -4.19 -20.22 22.46
N GLU A 76 -5.27 -19.48 22.21
CA GLU A 76 -6.37 -19.92 21.36
C GLU A 76 -7.08 -18.72 20.75
N ILE A 77 -6.96 -18.56 19.43
CA ILE A 77 -7.68 -17.51 18.69
C ILE A 77 -9.15 -17.92 18.55
N PRO A 78 -10.11 -17.18 19.13
CA PRO A 78 -11.53 -17.50 18.97
C PRO A 78 -11.92 -17.50 17.50
N LYS A 79 -12.84 -18.40 17.12
CA LYS A 79 -13.32 -18.53 15.72
C LYS A 79 -13.81 -17.20 15.13
N GLU A 80 -14.44 -16.37 15.96
CA GLU A 80 -14.98 -15.05 15.61
C GLU A 80 -13.87 -14.02 15.31
N ILE A 81 -12.67 -14.19 15.89
CA ILE A 81 -11.54 -13.28 15.78
C ILE A 81 -10.56 -13.69 14.67
N LYS A 82 -10.54 -14.98 14.31
CA LYS A 82 -9.63 -15.52 13.30
C LYS A 82 -9.72 -14.80 11.96
N GLU A 83 -10.93 -14.52 11.48
CA GLU A 83 -11.11 -13.82 10.20
C GLU A 83 -10.73 -12.33 10.28
N PRO A 84 -11.18 -11.55 11.29
CA PRO A 84 -10.68 -10.19 11.52
C PRO A 84 -9.16 -10.09 11.56
N LEU A 85 -8.47 -10.96 12.30
CA LEU A 85 -6.99 -10.96 12.35
C LEU A 85 -6.37 -11.29 10.99
N ARG A 86 -6.94 -12.23 10.22
CA ARG A 86 -6.47 -12.54 8.86
C ARG A 86 -6.59 -11.33 7.94
N ILE A 87 -7.71 -10.60 8.02
CA ILE A 87 -7.95 -9.36 7.25
C ILE A 87 -6.90 -8.31 7.63
N LEU A 88 -6.68 -8.07 8.93
CA LEU A 88 -5.68 -7.10 9.37
C LEU A 88 -4.27 -7.45 8.88
N ASN A 89 -3.84 -8.70 9.02
CA ASN A 89 -2.54 -9.16 8.53
C ASN A 89 -2.34 -8.93 7.02
N TYR A 90 -3.39 -9.17 6.23
CA TYR A 90 -3.32 -8.99 4.79
C TYR A 90 -3.26 -7.50 4.40
N TYR A 91 -4.09 -6.67 5.02
CA TYR A 91 -4.25 -5.27 4.60
C TYR A 91 -3.36 -4.27 5.33
N MET A 92 -2.71 -4.64 6.44
CA MET A 92 -1.99 -3.69 7.30
C MET A 92 -0.89 -2.90 6.59
N LEU A 93 -0.23 -3.49 5.58
CA LEU A 93 0.75 -2.79 4.74
C LEU A 93 0.13 -2.26 3.43
N PHE A 94 -0.86 -2.99 2.92
CA PHE A 94 -1.40 -2.79 1.58
C PHE A 94 -1.95 -1.38 1.38
N PHE A 95 -2.72 -0.86 2.34
CA PHE A 95 -3.33 0.47 2.21
C PHE A 95 -2.28 1.57 2.00
N SER A 96 -1.17 1.49 2.76
CA SER A 96 -0.10 2.49 2.74
C SER A 96 0.67 2.46 1.43
N VAL A 97 0.96 1.25 0.92
CA VAL A 97 1.59 1.05 -0.40
C VAL A 97 0.71 1.61 -1.52
N LYS A 98 -0.61 1.44 -1.44
CA LYS A 98 -1.54 1.97 -2.43
C LYS A 98 -1.69 3.49 -2.38
N ILE A 99 -1.62 4.11 -1.20
CA ILE A 99 -1.54 5.58 -1.06
C ILE A 99 -0.27 6.10 -1.72
N HIS A 100 0.87 5.48 -1.41
CA HIS A 100 2.15 5.86 -2.01
C HIS A 100 2.09 5.78 -3.54
N ARG A 101 1.54 4.69 -4.10
CA ARG A 101 1.39 4.55 -5.55
C ARG A 101 0.41 5.56 -6.15
N ALA A 102 -0.70 5.86 -5.46
CA ALA A 102 -1.66 6.87 -5.94
C ALA A 102 -1.01 8.25 -6.06
N ILE A 103 -0.19 8.64 -5.08
CA ILE A 103 0.54 9.91 -5.08
C ILE A 103 1.61 9.93 -6.16
N LEU A 104 2.37 8.83 -6.32
CA LEU A 104 3.35 8.71 -7.39
C LEU A 104 2.70 8.86 -8.77
N SER A 105 1.59 8.15 -9.01
CA SER A 105 0.85 8.23 -10.28
C SER A 105 0.24 9.61 -10.51
N ASP A 106 -0.26 10.31 -9.47
CA ASP A 106 -0.74 11.68 -9.59
C ASP A 106 0.39 12.66 -9.99
N ILE A 107 1.60 12.47 -9.46
CA ILE A 107 2.79 13.24 -9.88
C ILE A 107 3.14 12.93 -11.34
N GLU A 108 3.17 11.65 -11.72
CA GLU A 108 3.47 11.19 -13.08
C GLU A 108 2.44 11.72 -14.11
N GLU A 109 1.15 11.69 -13.76
CA GLU A 109 0.05 12.21 -14.58
C GLU A 109 0.16 13.72 -14.82
N LYS A 110 0.53 14.50 -13.80
CA LYS A 110 0.73 15.96 -13.92
C LYS A 110 1.92 16.33 -14.80
N GLU A 111 2.94 15.49 -14.85
CA GLU A 111 4.11 15.71 -15.71
C GLU A 111 3.84 15.32 -17.18
N MET A 112 2.92 14.38 -17.43
CA MET A 112 2.53 13.97 -18.78
C MET A 112 1.47 14.90 -19.39
N LYS A 113 1.84 15.61 -20.47
CA LYS A 113 0.89 16.35 -21.29
C LYS A 113 0.07 15.34 -22.10
N HIS A 114 -1.20 15.19 -21.74
CA HIS A 114 -2.16 14.18 -22.20
C HIS A 114 -2.03 13.74 -23.66
N GLU A 115 -1.97 12.41 -23.85
CA GLU A 115 -2.75 11.65 -24.86
C GLU A 115 -2.73 10.13 -24.56
N ASP A 116 -1.74 9.62 -23.80
CA ASP A 116 -1.64 8.19 -23.40
C ASP A 116 -1.21 7.99 -21.92
N THR A 117 -1.95 8.53 -20.94
CA THR A 117 -1.62 8.26 -19.52
C THR A 117 -2.05 6.85 -19.12
N THR A 118 -1.09 5.93 -18.99
CA THR A 118 -1.31 4.57 -18.42
C THR A 118 -1.28 4.55 -16.89
N PHE A 119 -0.97 5.69 -16.27
CA PHE A 119 -0.97 5.85 -14.82
C PHE A 119 -2.40 6.16 -14.35
N ASP A 120 -2.81 5.51 -13.25
CA ASP A 120 -4.15 5.65 -12.69
C ASP A 120 -4.07 5.81 -11.17
N SER A 121 -3.91 7.08 -10.78
CA SER A 121 -3.90 7.56 -9.40
C SER A 121 -5.22 7.22 -8.69
N LYS A 122 -6.36 7.39 -9.36
CA LYS A 122 -7.70 7.10 -8.83
C LYS A 122 -7.88 5.63 -8.48
N ASN A 123 -7.48 4.70 -9.36
CA ASN A 123 -7.56 3.26 -9.08
C ASN A 123 -6.68 2.85 -7.91
N SER A 124 -5.47 3.39 -7.81
CA SER A 124 -4.59 3.13 -6.66
C SER A 124 -5.20 3.66 -5.36
N ALA A 125 -5.76 4.88 -5.39
CA ALA A 125 -6.45 5.46 -4.24
C ALA A 125 -7.70 4.65 -3.85
N PHE A 126 -8.47 4.16 -4.82
CA PHE A 126 -9.62 3.28 -4.58
C PHE A 126 -9.23 1.97 -3.91
N LEU A 127 -8.16 1.31 -4.37
CA LEU A 127 -7.66 0.09 -3.73
C LEU A 127 -7.24 0.35 -2.28
N SER A 128 -6.66 1.51 -2.00
CA SER A 128 -6.38 1.92 -0.62
C SER A 128 -7.67 2.11 0.18
N TYR A 129 -8.64 2.85 -0.35
CA TYR A 129 -9.94 3.08 0.29
C TYR A 129 -10.62 1.76 0.68
N VAL A 130 -10.70 0.81 -0.26
CA VAL A 130 -11.29 -0.52 -0.01
C VAL A 130 -10.55 -1.25 1.11
N SER A 131 -9.21 -1.22 1.09
CA SER A 131 -8.42 -1.87 2.13
C SER A 131 -8.62 -1.24 3.52
N ILE A 132 -8.77 0.08 3.60
CA ILE A 132 -9.06 0.78 4.84
C ILE A 132 -10.45 0.42 5.36
N VAL A 133 -11.46 0.31 4.49
CA VAL A 133 -12.80 -0.18 4.88
C VAL A 133 -12.71 -1.59 5.47
N LYS A 134 -11.91 -2.48 4.87
CA LYS A 134 -11.70 -3.84 5.41
C LYS A 134 -11.01 -3.80 6.78
N ILE A 135 -10.02 -2.93 6.97
CA ILE A 135 -9.34 -2.73 8.26
C ILE A 135 -10.34 -2.21 9.31
N ILE A 136 -11.12 -1.18 8.99
CA ILE A 136 -12.14 -0.61 9.89
C ILE A 136 -13.12 -1.69 10.36
N ASN A 137 -13.64 -2.50 9.43
CA ASN A 137 -14.60 -3.55 9.78
C ASN A 137 -13.96 -4.65 10.64
N ALA A 138 -12.72 -5.05 10.35
CA ALA A 138 -12.01 -6.01 11.18
C ALA A 138 -11.75 -5.46 12.59
N LEU A 139 -11.34 -4.20 12.71
CA LEU A 139 -11.15 -3.52 13.98
C LEU A 139 -12.45 -3.41 14.78
N LYS A 140 -13.58 -3.07 14.15
CA LYS A 140 -14.91 -3.05 14.78
C LYS A 140 -15.27 -4.42 15.34
N ASN A 141 -15.13 -5.49 14.53
CA ASN A 141 -15.42 -6.85 14.97
C ASN A 141 -14.56 -7.28 16.17
N ILE A 142 -13.28 -6.89 16.21
CA ILE A 142 -12.40 -7.18 17.35
C ILE A 142 -12.81 -6.35 18.57
N SER A 143 -13.13 -5.07 18.39
CA SER A 143 -13.60 -4.17 19.45
C SER A 143 -14.87 -4.67 20.14
N ASP A 144 -15.75 -5.33 19.39
CA ASP A 144 -17.02 -5.89 19.90
C ASP A 144 -16.84 -7.22 20.66
N TYR A 145 -15.61 -7.75 20.72
CA TYR A 145 -15.31 -8.99 21.44
C TYR A 145 -15.41 -8.78 22.95
N LYS A 146 -16.36 -9.49 23.59
CA LYS A 146 -16.76 -9.29 25.01
C LYS A 146 -15.62 -9.32 26.02
N ASN A 147 -14.57 -10.10 25.76
CA ASN A 147 -13.48 -10.30 26.71
C ASN A 147 -12.24 -9.47 26.40
N LEU A 148 -12.26 -8.61 25.38
CA LEU A 148 -11.10 -7.81 24.99
C LEU A 148 -10.63 -6.90 26.12
N ASP A 149 -9.31 -6.82 26.31
CA ASP A 149 -8.70 -5.90 27.26
C ASP A 149 -9.11 -4.45 26.98
N ASN A 150 -9.41 -3.69 28.04
CA ASN A 150 -9.92 -2.33 27.93
C ASN A 150 -8.93 -1.36 27.27
N ASP A 151 -7.63 -1.53 27.50
CA ASP A 151 -6.62 -0.64 26.94
C ASP A 151 -6.35 -0.96 25.47
N LEU A 152 -6.37 -2.24 25.10
CA LEU A 152 -6.44 -2.68 23.70
C LEU A 152 -7.68 -2.11 23.00
N ASN A 153 -8.86 -2.20 23.62
CA ASN A 153 -10.10 -1.67 23.04
C ASN A 153 -10.02 -0.16 22.78
N LYS A 154 -9.49 0.63 23.73
CA LYS A 154 -9.25 2.07 23.53
C LYS A 154 -8.30 2.36 22.38
N LYS A 155 -7.22 1.58 22.24
CA LYS A 155 -6.28 1.70 21.11
C LYS A 155 -7.01 1.46 19.79
N ILE A 156 -7.83 0.41 19.70
CA ILE A 156 -8.63 0.09 18.51
C ILE A 156 -9.56 1.25 18.15
N ILE A 157 -10.33 1.77 19.11
CA ILE A 157 -11.26 2.89 18.87
C ILE A 157 -10.52 4.12 18.33
N LYS A 158 -9.33 4.43 18.87
CA LYS A 158 -8.50 5.52 18.36
C LYS A 158 -8.09 5.29 16.90
N TYR A 159 -7.69 4.06 16.55
CA TYR A 159 -7.32 3.76 15.16
C TYR A 159 -8.52 3.77 14.21
N LEU A 160 -9.70 3.33 14.65
CA LEU A 160 -10.93 3.43 13.85
C LEU A 160 -11.17 4.86 13.37
N SER A 161 -11.14 5.83 14.29
CA SER A 161 -11.31 7.25 13.93
C SER A 161 -10.23 7.75 12.97
N LEU A 162 -8.98 7.34 13.17
CA LEU A 162 -7.88 7.72 12.28
C LEU A 162 -8.04 7.15 10.86
N PHE A 163 -8.48 5.90 10.74
CA PHE A 163 -8.74 5.27 9.44
C PHE A 163 -9.97 5.85 8.74
N GLU A 164 -11.03 6.19 9.48
CA GLU A 164 -12.20 6.87 8.93
C GLU A 164 -11.82 8.24 8.36
N ASN A 165 -11.04 9.03 9.10
CA ASN A 165 -10.50 10.31 8.62
C ASN A 165 -9.59 10.15 7.40
N LEU A 166 -8.72 9.13 7.41
CA LEU A 166 -7.84 8.84 6.27
C LEU A 166 -8.65 8.55 4.99
N ASN A 167 -9.75 7.80 5.12
CA ASN A 167 -10.64 7.51 3.99
C ASN A 167 -11.34 8.75 3.45
N LEU A 168 -11.76 9.68 4.31
CA LEU A 168 -12.34 10.95 3.90
C LEU A 168 -11.33 11.78 3.09
N VAL A 169 -10.10 11.90 3.59
CA VAL A 169 -9.02 12.62 2.89
C VAL A 169 -8.70 11.99 1.54
N LEU A 170 -8.68 10.65 1.45
CA LEU A 170 -8.47 9.95 0.18
C LEU A 170 -9.59 10.23 -0.82
N LYS A 171 -10.84 10.18 -0.35
CA LYS A 171 -12.02 10.47 -1.18
C LYS A 171 -11.97 11.87 -1.76
N GLU A 172 -11.67 12.86 -0.92
CA GLU A 172 -11.58 14.26 -1.33
C GLU A 172 -10.39 14.52 -2.27
N ARG A 173 -9.21 13.98 -1.94
CA ARG A 173 -7.99 14.25 -2.72
C ARG A 173 -8.04 13.66 -4.12
N PHE A 174 -8.56 12.44 -4.26
CA PHE A 174 -8.55 11.71 -5.53
C PHE A 174 -9.92 11.70 -6.22
N ASP A 175 -10.89 12.47 -5.71
CA ASP A 175 -12.21 12.63 -6.31
C ASP A 175 -12.85 11.26 -6.62
N LEU A 176 -13.04 10.50 -5.55
CA LEU A 176 -13.55 9.14 -5.61
C LEU A 176 -15.08 9.14 -5.48
N ASP A 177 -15.78 8.92 -6.60
CA ASP A 177 -17.24 8.76 -6.62
C ASP A 177 -17.64 7.32 -6.24
N PHE A 178 -18.33 7.18 -5.10
CA PHE A 178 -18.93 5.92 -4.63
C PHE A 178 -20.36 6.15 -4.17
#